data_AF-A0A662Z434-F1
#
_entry.id   AF-A0A662Z434-F1
#
_cell.length_a   1.000
_cell.length_b   1.000
_cell.length_c   1.000
_cell.angle_alpha   90.00
_cell.angle_beta   90.00
_cell.angle_gamma   90.00
#
_symmetry.space_group_name_H-M   'P 1'
#
loop_
_entity.id
_entity.type
_entity.pdbx_description
1 polymer ?
#
loop_
_entity_poly.entity_id
_entity_poly.type
_entity_poly.pdbx_seq_one_letter_code
_entity_poly.pdbx_strand_id
1 'polypeptide(L)'
;MILIVKRILLFVLIASLYLCIRSESHALADNHEGYDDSGNVDVLSDAFINAYLYNFSQYDFANVKRGMTVDEVNQLFNANVEKVDRAIENDTEEYRVNDIVVVVDENEVESIYVEPQNEITRDEVLEAYNTPSGERNSNELERGASALEYKMLPSSNFKVLVVFDDNDNVLYITHTLDRSASVVTLENANTFIERGLQLNELSAENYTFETPTTTDDGKIRVAFHEGEQPGYLLIAPNGVLDIYTEDDSLISTVNVPFYGN
;
A
#
# COMPACT_ATOMS: atom_id res chain seq x y z
N MET A 1 -27.93 19.88 4.92
CA MET A 1 -27.71 18.45 5.26
C MET A 1 -27.33 17.55 4.07
N ILE A 2 -27.05 18.10 2.88
CA ILE A 2 -26.51 17.38 1.69
C ILE A 2 -25.10 17.91 1.32
N LEU A 3 -24.50 18.74 2.18
CA LEU A 3 -23.24 19.46 1.91
C LEU A 3 -22.05 18.98 2.75
N ILE A 4 -22.25 18.04 3.69
CA ILE A 4 -21.18 17.50 4.53
C ILE A 4 -20.55 16.27 3.87
N VAL A 5 -21.36 15.44 3.20
CA VAL A 5 -20.87 14.24 2.48
C VAL A 5 -20.07 14.57 1.21
N LYS A 6 -20.21 15.78 0.67
CA LYS A 6 -19.46 16.22 -0.54
C LYS A 6 -18.13 16.93 -0.24
N ARG A 7 -17.76 17.11 1.03
CA ARG A 7 -16.51 17.83 1.40
C ARG A 7 -15.37 16.94 1.86
N ILE A 8 -15.61 15.64 2.01
CA ILE A 8 -14.55 14.65 2.17
C ILE A 8 -13.89 14.34 0.80
N LEU A 9 -14.55 14.71 -0.31
CA LEU A 9 -14.07 14.48 -1.69
C LEU A 9 -13.58 15.76 -2.42
N LEU A 10 -13.36 16.89 -1.72
CA LEU A 10 -12.95 18.15 -2.39
C LEU A 10 -12.16 19.08 -1.47
N PHE A 11 -10.94 18.69 -1.10
CA PHE A 11 -9.89 19.61 -0.65
C PHE A 11 -8.52 19.17 -1.17
N VAL A 12 -8.42 19.02 -2.50
CA VAL A 12 -7.14 19.17 -3.21
C VAL A 12 -6.90 20.68 -3.42
N LEU A 13 -5.64 21.11 -3.29
CA LEU A 13 -5.06 22.42 -3.65
C LEU A 13 -5.22 23.60 -2.66
N ILE A 14 -4.41 23.60 -1.59
CA ILE A 14 -3.45 24.69 -1.35
C ILE A 14 -2.10 24.06 -1.01
N ALA A 15 -1.23 24.01 -2.01
CA ALA A 15 0.18 23.72 -1.88
C ALA A 15 0.95 24.94 -1.32
N SER A 16 2.14 24.64 -0.79
CA SER A 16 3.36 25.46 -0.89
C SER A 16 3.50 26.69 -0.01
N LEU A 17 4.03 26.51 1.21
CA LEU A 17 5.35 27.05 1.62
C LEU A 17 5.63 26.67 3.10
N TYR A 18 6.89 26.35 3.38
CA TYR A 18 7.54 25.95 4.65
C TYR A 18 7.78 24.45 4.80
N LEU A 19 8.84 23.94 4.15
CA LEU A 19 10.22 23.80 4.67
C LEU A 19 10.35 22.86 5.87
N CYS A 20 10.82 21.65 5.54
CA CYS A 20 12.06 21.06 6.04
C CYS A 20 12.19 20.99 7.57
N ILE A 21 11.95 19.80 8.12
CA ILE A 21 12.88 19.05 9.01
C ILE A 21 12.17 17.76 9.44
N ARG A 22 12.87 16.62 9.25
CA ARG A 22 12.60 15.25 9.72
C ARG A 22 11.67 14.35 8.88
N SER A 23 12.28 13.75 7.86
CA SER A 23 12.25 12.28 7.69
C SER A 23 13.63 11.78 7.22
N GLU A 24 14.60 11.80 8.13
CA GLU A 24 15.79 10.93 7.97
C GLU A 24 15.37 9.52 8.41
N SER A 25 14.81 8.76 7.46
CA SER A 25 14.67 7.29 7.41
C SER A 25 13.67 6.99 6.28
N HIS A 26 14.01 6.52 5.09
CA HIS A 26 15.23 5.98 4.53
C HIS A 26 15.43 6.69 3.18
N ALA A 27 16.63 7.25 2.96
CA ALA A 27 17.01 7.67 1.62
C ALA A 27 17.19 6.40 0.77
N LEU A 28 16.21 6.03 -0.04
CA LEU A 28 16.43 5.28 -1.28
C LEU A 28 16.75 6.28 -2.41
N ALA A 29 17.69 7.19 -2.12
CA ALA A 29 18.23 8.15 -3.05
C ALA A 29 19.75 7.95 -3.11
N ASP A 30 20.15 6.76 -3.56
CA ASP A 30 21.38 6.56 -4.32
C ASP A 30 21.14 5.43 -5.35
N ASN A 31 20.25 5.73 -6.31
CA ASN A 31 20.14 5.28 -7.72
C ASN A 31 20.66 3.91 -8.24
N HIS A 32 20.96 2.88 -7.45
CA HIS A 32 21.43 1.60 -8.00
C HIS A 32 21.05 0.31 -7.26
N GLU A 33 20.55 0.32 -6.03
CA GLU A 33 20.49 -0.94 -5.28
C GLU A 33 19.38 -1.91 -5.74
N GLY A 34 18.27 -1.41 -6.29
CA GLY A 34 17.13 -2.23 -6.74
C GLY A 34 16.82 -2.15 -8.24
N TYR A 35 17.76 -1.62 -9.04
CA TYR A 35 17.59 -1.48 -10.50
C TYR A 35 18.77 -2.12 -11.22
N ASP A 36 18.49 -2.74 -12.36
CA ASP A 36 19.52 -3.25 -13.26
C ASP A 36 20.22 -2.11 -14.02
N ASP A 37 21.29 -2.45 -14.75
CA ASP A 37 22.07 -1.49 -15.56
C ASP A 37 21.24 -0.82 -16.67
N SER A 38 20.04 -1.32 -16.97
CA SER A 38 19.10 -0.77 -17.95
C SER A 38 18.05 0.15 -17.32
N GLY A 39 18.04 0.29 -15.99
CA GLY A 39 17.05 1.07 -15.25
C GLY A 39 15.71 0.35 -15.03
N ASN A 40 15.67 -0.97 -15.26
CA ASN A 40 14.55 -1.84 -14.90
C ASN A 40 14.72 -2.31 -13.46
N VAL A 41 13.66 -2.80 -12.82
CA VAL A 41 13.72 -3.23 -11.44
C VAL A 41 14.41 -4.60 -11.37
N ASP A 42 15.52 -4.71 -10.63
CA ASP A 42 16.15 -6.01 -10.39
C ASP A 42 15.41 -6.71 -9.24
N VAL A 43 14.36 -7.46 -9.61
CA VAL A 43 13.48 -8.12 -8.64
C VAL A 43 14.12 -9.30 -7.92
N LEU A 44 15.30 -9.76 -8.35
CA LEU A 44 16.08 -10.81 -7.68
C LEU A 44 17.15 -10.23 -6.73
N SER A 45 17.40 -8.92 -6.78
CA SER A 45 18.35 -8.26 -5.89
C SER A 45 17.90 -8.30 -4.42
N ASP A 46 18.86 -8.47 -3.51
CA ASP A 46 18.61 -8.37 -2.06
C ASP A 46 17.94 -7.03 -1.68
N ALA A 47 18.28 -5.94 -2.37
CA ALA A 47 17.71 -4.63 -2.07
C ALA A 47 16.23 -4.56 -2.44
N PHE A 48 15.84 -5.05 -3.63
CA PHE A 48 14.43 -5.13 -4.01
C PHE A 48 13.67 -6.03 -3.03
N ILE A 49 14.18 -7.24 -2.79
CA ILE A 49 13.55 -8.22 -1.90
C ILE A 49 13.31 -7.61 -0.52
N ASN A 50 14.32 -6.97 0.07
CA ASN A 50 14.18 -6.32 1.37
C ASN A 50 13.21 -5.13 1.32
N ALA A 51 13.27 -4.29 0.28
CA ALA A 51 12.35 -3.16 0.15
C ALA A 51 10.88 -3.62 0.09
N TYR A 52 10.59 -4.63 -0.74
CA TYR A 52 9.24 -5.15 -0.96
C TYR A 52 8.73 -6.03 0.19
N LEU A 53 9.58 -6.78 0.88
CA LEU A 53 9.14 -7.64 2.00
C LEU A 53 8.88 -6.87 3.30
N TYR A 54 9.61 -5.79 3.54
CA TYR A 54 9.50 -5.01 4.79
C TYR A 54 8.58 -3.79 4.67
N ASN A 55 8.24 -3.36 3.45
CA ASN A 55 7.35 -2.23 3.22
C ASN A 55 6.18 -2.62 2.34
N PHE A 56 5.02 -2.00 2.58
CA PHE A 56 3.86 -2.16 1.71
C PHE A 56 4.00 -1.24 0.49
N SER A 57 4.71 -1.72 -0.52
CA SER A 57 5.12 -0.94 -1.69
C SER A 57 3.99 -0.60 -2.66
N GLN A 58 2.78 -1.13 -2.46
CA GLN A 58 1.61 -0.70 -3.25
C GLN A 58 1.27 0.78 -3.08
N TYR A 59 1.69 1.44 -1.99
CA TYR A 59 1.39 2.86 -1.74
C TYR A 59 2.59 3.79 -1.89
N ASP A 60 3.81 3.25 -1.83
CA ASP A 60 5.05 4.01 -1.99
C ASP A 60 6.14 3.08 -2.50
N PHE A 61 6.59 3.32 -3.74
CA PHE A 61 7.70 2.61 -4.35
C PHE A 61 8.37 3.49 -5.39
N ALA A 62 9.71 3.47 -5.47
CA ALA A 62 10.45 4.21 -6.48
C ALA A 62 10.15 5.73 -6.52
N ASN A 63 9.78 6.32 -5.37
CA ASN A 63 9.27 7.69 -5.22
C ASN A 63 7.89 7.96 -5.85
N VAL A 64 7.25 6.96 -6.46
CA VAL A 64 5.84 7.00 -6.82
C VAL A 64 5.03 6.77 -5.56
N LYS A 65 4.01 7.59 -5.34
CA LYS A 65 3.13 7.51 -4.19
C LYS A 65 1.68 7.43 -4.61
N ARG A 66 0.86 6.76 -3.80
CA ARG A 66 -0.59 6.87 -3.87
C ARG A 66 -1.02 8.34 -3.81
N GLY A 67 -2.01 8.73 -4.60
CA GLY A 67 -2.49 10.11 -4.73
C GLY A 67 -1.76 10.95 -5.78
N MET A 68 -0.60 10.50 -6.29
CA MET A 68 0.05 11.20 -7.41
C MET A 68 -0.77 11.08 -8.70
N THR A 69 -0.73 12.09 -9.54
CA THR A 69 -1.25 12.05 -10.91
C THR A 69 -0.26 11.36 -11.86
N VAL A 70 -0.75 10.86 -13.00
CA VAL A 70 0.12 10.31 -14.06
C VAL A 70 1.15 11.35 -14.55
N ASP A 71 0.79 12.63 -14.59
CA ASP A 71 1.70 13.72 -14.98
C ASP A 71 2.84 13.91 -13.97
N GLU A 72 2.58 13.75 -12.67
CA GLU A 72 3.62 13.76 -11.64
C GLU A 72 4.54 12.55 -11.77
N VAL A 73 3.99 11.37 -12.05
CA VAL A 73 4.79 10.16 -12.32
C VAL A 73 5.67 10.33 -13.57
N ASN A 74 5.12 10.86 -14.66
CA ASN A 74 5.88 11.20 -15.88
C ASN A 74 7.09 12.11 -15.56
N GLN A 75 6.89 13.11 -14.69
CA GLN A 75 7.95 14.03 -14.30
C GLN A 75 9.06 13.36 -13.48
N LEU A 76 8.72 12.39 -12.62
CA LEU A 76 9.70 11.67 -11.79
C LEU A 76 10.71 10.88 -12.64
N PHE A 77 10.22 10.18 -13.66
CA PHE A 77 11.05 9.31 -14.49
C PHE A 77 11.63 10.00 -15.72
N ASN A 78 11.21 11.24 -16.01
CA ASN A 78 11.54 11.94 -17.25
C ASN A 78 11.30 11.03 -18.48
N ALA A 79 10.22 10.25 -18.43
CA ALA A 79 9.86 9.22 -19.38
C ALA A 79 8.39 9.35 -19.75
N ASN A 80 8.02 8.85 -20.92
CA ASN A 80 6.61 8.72 -21.29
C ASN A 80 6.07 7.46 -20.60
N VAL A 81 5.26 7.66 -19.58
CA VAL A 81 4.48 6.60 -18.97
C VAL A 81 3.46 6.13 -20.02
N GLU A 82 3.48 4.83 -20.31
CA GLU A 82 2.64 4.23 -21.35
C GLU A 82 1.36 3.67 -20.74
N LYS A 83 0.21 3.98 -21.33
CA LYS A 83 -1.04 3.35 -20.93
C LYS A 83 -1.00 1.87 -21.31
N VAL A 84 -1.27 1.00 -20.34
CA VAL A 84 -1.34 -0.44 -20.54
C VAL A 84 -2.74 -0.78 -21.07
N ASP A 85 -2.82 -1.26 -22.31
CA ASP A 85 -4.10 -1.58 -22.95
C ASP A 85 -4.58 -2.97 -22.51
N ARG A 86 -5.21 -3.03 -21.34
CA ARG A 86 -5.83 -4.23 -20.76
C ARG A 86 -7.24 -3.90 -20.29
N ALA A 87 -8.17 -4.82 -20.49
CA ALA A 87 -9.52 -4.68 -19.92
C ALA A 87 -9.44 -4.91 -18.41
N ILE A 88 -9.60 -3.83 -17.65
CA ILE A 88 -9.69 -3.85 -16.20
C ILE A 88 -11.15 -3.61 -15.81
N GLU A 89 -11.61 -4.25 -14.74
CA GLU A 89 -12.93 -3.99 -14.18
C GLU A 89 -12.93 -2.63 -13.44
N ASN A 90 -14.07 -1.91 -13.47
CA ASN A 90 -14.33 -0.70 -12.67
C ASN A 90 -13.64 0.62 -13.08
N ASP A 91 -13.56 0.93 -14.38
CA ASP A 91 -13.09 2.23 -14.92
C ASP A 91 -11.67 2.66 -14.51
N THR A 92 -10.90 1.78 -13.86
CA THR A 92 -9.50 2.02 -13.51
C THR A 92 -8.60 1.88 -14.74
N GLU A 93 -7.50 2.63 -14.75
CA GLU A 93 -6.52 2.61 -15.84
C GLU A 93 -5.14 2.18 -15.33
N GLU A 94 -4.40 1.41 -16.13
CA GLU A 94 -3.01 1.05 -15.82
C GLU A 94 -2.04 1.84 -16.69
N TYR A 95 -0.95 2.25 -16.07
CA TYR A 95 0.10 3.03 -16.67
C TYR A 95 1.46 2.45 -16.28
N ARG A 96 2.39 2.33 -17.22
CA ARG A 96 3.69 1.68 -17.02
C ARG A 96 4.85 2.64 -17.27
N VAL A 97 5.86 2.54 -16.43
CA VAL A 97 7.19 3.11 -16.65
C VAL A 97 8.25 2.07 -16.26
N ASN A 98 9.03 1.63 -17.24
CA ASN A 98 9.92 0.46 -17.10
C ASN A 98 9.14 -0.76 -16.55
N ASP A 99 9.58 -1.35 -15.45
CA ASP A 99 8.88 -2.46 -14.78
C ASP A 99 7.81 -2.01 -13.79
N ILE A 100 7.65 -0.70 -13.54
CA ILE A 100 6.70 -0.19 -12.55
C ILE A 100 5.37 0.03 -13.24
N VAL A 101 4.31 -0.56 -12.69
CA VAL A 101 2.93 -0.32 -13.11
C VAL A 101 2.19 0.41 -12.00
N VAL A 102 1.49 1.47 -12.39
CA VAL A 102 0.60 2.24 -11.52
C VAL A 102 -0.84 2.04 -11.97
N VAL A 103 -1.70 1.67 -11.04
CA VAL A 103 -3.15 1.62 -11.23
C VAL A 103 -3.72 2.97 -10.81
N VAL A 104 -4.53 3.55 -11.68
CA VAL A 104 -5.09 4.90 -11.55
C VAL A 104 -6.60 4.80 -11.43
N ASP A 105 -7.14 5.43 -10.40
CA ASP A 105 -8.57 5.64 -10.20
C ASP A 105 -8.83 7.14 -10.00
N GLU A 106 -9.92 7.65 -10.56
CA GLU A 106 -10.27 9.09 -10.51
C GLU A 106 -9.13 10.08 -10.90
N ASN A 107 -8.17 9.65 -11.73
CA ASN A 107 -6.93 10.34 -12.15
C ASN A 107 -5.77 10.39 -11.13
N GLU A 108 -5.86 9.61 -10.06
CA GLU A 108 -4.83 9.50 -9.04
C GLU A 108 -4.32 8.04 -8.95
N VAL A 109 -3.04 7.86 -8.67
CA VAL A 109 -2.44 6.55 -8.42
C VAL A 109 -3.09 5.96 -7.16
N GLU A 110 -3.71 4.80 -7.30
CA GLU A 110 -4.33 4.07 -6.19
C GLU A 110 -3.45 2.94 -5.69
N SER A 111 -2.73 2.27 -6.61
CA SER A 111 -1.79 1.20 -6.25
C SER A 111 -0.63 1.07 -7.23
N ILE A 112 0.46 0.47 -6.75
CA ILE A 112 1.70 0.25 -7.49
C ILE A 112 2.05 -1.24 -7.43
N TYR A 113 2.51 -1.81 -8.55
CA TYR A 113 3.11 -3.14 -8.57
C TYR A 113 4.22 -3.22 -9.60
N VAL A 114 5.00 -4.30 -9.58
CA VAL A 114 6.12 -4.51 -10.50
C VAL A 114 5.77 -5.61 -11.50
N GLU A 115 5.89 -5.32 -12.79
CA GLU A 115 5.78 -6.26 -13.90
C GLU A 115 7.14 -6.28 -14.64
N PRO A 116 8.03 -7.23 -14.31
CA PRO A 116 9.34 -7.34 -14.95
C PRO A 116 9.21 -7.53 -16.47
N GLN A 117 10.01 -6.80 -17.25
CA GLN A 117 10.08 -6.99 -18.70
C GLN A 117 11.00 -8.16 -19.11
N ASN A 118 11.93 -8.54 -18.23
CA ASN A 118 12.80 -9.69 -18.44
C ASN A 118 12.08 -10.97 -17.99
N GLU A 119 12.32 -12.06 -18.72
CA GLU A 119 11.84 -13.39 -18.34
C GLU A 119 12.57 -13.84 -17.08
N ILE A 120 11.82 -14.06 -15.99
CA ILE A 120 12.33 -14.50 -14.69
C ILE A 120 11.55 -15.74 -14.30
N THR A 121 12.25 -16.84 -14.07
CA THR A 121 11.65 -18.13 -13.78
C THR A 121 11.32 -18.28 -12.30
N ARG A 122 10.38 -19.17 -11.99
CA ARG A 122 10.06 -19.56 -10.61
C ARG A 122 11.25 -20.12 -9.85
N ASP A 123 12.14 -20.86 -10.52
CA ASP A 123 13.34 -21.41 -9.90
C ASP A 123 14.31 -20.31 -9.46
N GLU A 124 14.49 -19.26 -10.29
CA GLU A 124 15.30 -18.09 -9.92
C GLU A 124 14.70 -17.33 -8.73
N VAL A 125 13.38 -17.19 -8.67
CA VAL A 125 12.70 -16.59 -7.51
C VAL A 125 12.93 -17.42 -6.25
N LEU A 126 12.80 -18.75 -6.32
CA LEU A 126 13.01 -19.64 -5.18
C LEU A 126 14.47 -19.62 -4.70
N GLU A 127 15.42 -19.46 -5.61
CA GLU A 127 16.84 -19.31 -5.27
C GLU A 127 17.10 -17.98 -4.54
N ALA A 128 16.49 -16.88 -4.99
CA ALA A 128 16.72 -15.56 -4.42
C ALA A 128 15.90 -15.27 -3.14
N TYR A 129 14.60 -15.58 -3.13
CA TYR A 129 13.68 -15.23 -2.04
C TYR A 129 13.68 -16.25 -0.89
N ASN A 130 14.39 -17.38 -1.04
CA ASN A 130 14.37 -18.53 -0.13
C ASN A 130 12.98 -19.20 -0.06
N THR A 131 12.54 -19.59 1.13
CA THR A 131 11.35 -20.42 1.32
C THR A 131 10.07 -19.58 1.36
N PRO A 132 9.08 -19.84 0.49
CA PRO A 132 7.79 -19.17 0.55
C PRO A 132 7.00 -19.56 1.81
N SER A 133 6.18 -18.63 2.29
CA SER A 133 5.25 -18.83 3.41
C SER A 133 3.97 -19.57 3.01
N GLY A 134 3.68 -19.66 1.71
CA GLY A 134 2.51 -20.32 1.14
C GLY A 134 2.53 -20.26 -0.38
N GLU A 135 1.57 -20.95 -0.99
CA GLU A 135 1.36 -20.92 -2.44
C GLU A 135 -0.13 -20.76 -2.74
N ARG A 136 -0.45 -20.06 -3.83
CA ARG A 136 -1.79 -20.01 -4.42
C ARG A 136 -1.77 -20.71 -5.77
N ASN A 137 -2.76 -21.54 -6.01
CA ASN A 137 -2.89 -22.21 -7.30
C ASN A 137 -3.88 -21.47 -8.22
N SER A 138 -3.98 -21.95 -9.45
CA SER A 138 -4.85 -21.41 -10.51
C SER A 138 -6.35 -21.43 -10.24
N ASN A 139 -6.80 -22.10 -9.18
CA ASN A 139 -8.20 -22.00 -8.75
C ASN A 139 -8.46 -20.81 -7.82
N GLU A 140 -7.38 -20.22 -7.27
CA GLU A 140 -7.41 -19.09 -6.33
C GLU A 140 -7.00 -17.78 -7.00
N LEU A 141 -6.43 -17.85 -8.21
CA LEU A 141 -6.03 -16.72 -9.04
C LEU A 141 -6.71 -16.82 -10.40
N GLU A 142 -6.95 -15.67 -11.03
CA GLU A 142 -7.52 -15.67 -12.38
C GLU A 142 -6.53 -16.19 -13.43
N ARG A 143 -7.06 -16.61 -14.58
CA ARG A 143 -6.30 -16.87 -15.82
C ARG A 143 -5.22 -17.97 -15.74
N GLY A 144 -5.38 -18.96 -14.88
CA GLY A 144 -4.43 -20.10 -14.84
C GLY A 144 -3.15 -19.82 -14.04
N ALA A 145 -2.98 -18.60 -13.53
CA ALA A 145 -1.78 -18.18 -12.82
C ALA A 145 -1.58 -18.94 -11.49
N SER A 146 -0.32 -19.07 -11.08
CA SER A 146 0.02 -19.50 -9.72
C SER A 146 0.79 -18.40 -9.00
N ALA A 147 0.89 -18.46 -7.67
CA ALA A 147 1.70 -17.50 -6.93
C ALA A 147 2.42 -18.14 -5.75
N LEU A 148 3.60 -17.59 -5.45
CA LEU A 148 4.30 -17.81 -4.20
C LEU A 148 4.01 -16.65 -3.24
N GLU A 149 3.69 -16.97 -2.00
CA GLU A 149 3.45 -15.99 -0.95
C GLU A 149 4.67 -15.85 -0.05
N TYR A 150 5.17 -14.63 0.15
CA TYR A 150 6.27 -14.35 1.08
C TYR A 150 5.80 -13.42 2.20
N LYS A 151 6.03 -13.86 3.45
CA LYS A 151 5.71 -13.12 4.66
C LYS A 151 6.95 -13.07 5.54
N MET A 152 7.59 -11.91 5.60
CA MET A 152 8.86 -11.77 6.33
C MET A 152 8.65 -11.66 7.84
N LEU A 153 7.63 -10.91 8.26
CA LEU A 153 7.32 -10.70 9.67
C LEU A 153 6.00 -11.39 10.03
N PRO A 154 5.96 -12.32 11.00
CA PRO A 154 4.72 -12.87 11.51
C PRO A 154 3.73 -11.80 11.99
N SER A 155 4.26 -10.65 12.44
CA SER A 155 3.52 -9.48 12.90
C SER A 155 3.05 -8.54 11.77
N SER A 156 3.26 -8.85 10.49
CA SER A 156 2.66 -8.08 9.39
C SER A 156 1.25 -8.57 9.05
N ASN A 157 0.36 -7.66 8.64
CA ASN A 157 -0.94 -8.00 8.06
C ASN A 157 -0.93 -7.95 6.52
N PHE A 158 0.24 -8.12 5.91
CA PHE A 158 0.39 -8.19 4.46
C PHE A 158 1.48 -9.20 4.08
N LYS A 159 1.41 -9.65 2.84
CA LYS A 159 2.35 -10.58 2.19
C LYS A 159 2.72 -10.04 0.82
N VAL A 160 3.89 -10.42 0.32
CA VAL A 160 4.25 -10.28 -1.10
C VAL A 160 3.73 -11.49 -1.85
N LEU A 161 3.14 -11.24 -3.02
CA LEU A 161 2.76 -12.23 -4.02
C LEU A 161 3.71 -12.09 -5.20
N VAL A 162 4.41 -13.17 -5.54
CA VAL A 162 5.08 -13.31 -6.83
C VAL A 162 4.17 -14.18 -7.69
N VAL A 163 3.60 -13.62 -8.75
CA VAL A 163 2.61 -14.28 -9.61
C VAL A 163 3.28 -14.76 -10.87
N PHE A 164 2.96 -15.99 -11.29
CA PHE A 164 3.56 -16.69 -12.42
C PHE A 164 2.53 -17.00 -13.51
N ASP A 165 2.98 -17.00 -14.76
CA ASP A 165 2.20 -17.47 -15.90
C ASP A 165 2.18 -19.01 -16.01
N ASP A 166 1.56 -19.51 -17.07
CA ASP A 166 1.47 -20.95 -17.36
C ASP A 166 2.83 -21.61 -17.66
N ASN A 167 3.89 -20.80 -17.87
CA ASN A 167 5.26 -21.27 -18.13
C ASN A 167 6.17 -21.11 -16.91
N ASP A 168 5.62 -20.85 -15.72
CA ASP A 168 6.35 -20.56 -14.48
C ASP A 168 7.28 -19.33 -14.57
N ASN A 169 6.94 -18.35 -15.43
CA ASN A 169 7.62 -17.06 -15.51
C ASN A 169 6.87 -15.98 -14.72
N VAL A 170 7.60 -15.09 -14.05
CA VAL A 170 7.02 -13.98 -13.27
C VAL A 170 6.20 -13.08 -14.19
N LEU A 171 4.91 -12.96 -13.89
CA LEU A 171 3.99 -12.01 -14.49
C LEU A 171 4.04 -10.67 -13.77
N TYR A 172 3.96 -10.68 -12.44
CA TYR A 172 4.04 -9.48 -11.63
C TYR A 172 4.30 -9.81 -10.16
N ILE A 173 4.77 -8.81 -9.43
CA ILE A 173 5.03 -8.84 -7.99
C ILE A 173 4.19 -7.75 -7.35
N THR A 174 3.40 -8.11 -6.34
CA THR A 174 2.49 -7.19 -5.65
C THR A 174 2.32 -7.59 -4.19
N HIS A 175 1.55 -6.81 -3.43
CA HIS A 175 1.16 -7.15 -2.06
C HIS A 175 -0.27 -7.67 -1.96
N THR A 176 -0.56 -8.35 -0.86
CA THR A 176 -1.92 -8.71 -0.49
C THR A 176 -2.07 -8.62 1.02
N LEU A 177 -3.24 -8.22 1.49
CA LEU A 177 -3.52 -8.15 2.92
C LEU A 177 -3.79 -9.54 3.48
N ASP A 178 -3.08 -9.87 4.56
CA ASP A 178 -3.31 -11.05 5.37
C ASP A 178 -4.35 -10.74 6.44
N ARG A 179 -5.62 -10.94 6.09
CA ARG A 179 -6.76 -10.69 6.99
C ARG A 179 -6.83 -11.65 8.18
N SER A 180 -6.01 -12.69 8.19
CA SER A 180 -5.94 -13.66 9.30
C SER A 180 -4.94 -13.24 10.39
N ALA A 181 -4.06 -12.29 10.10
CA ALA A 181 -3.09 -11.79 11.06
C ALA A 181 -3.79 -10.95 12.14
N SER A 182 -3.33 -11.06 13.38
CA SER A 182 -3.75 -10.19 14.49
C SER A 182 -2.54 -9.35 14.90
N VAL A 183 -2.47 -8.13 14.39
CA VAL A 183 -1.27 -7.27 14.46
C VAL A 183 -1.51 -6.00 15.28
N VAL A 184 -2.77 -5.59 15.43
CA VAL A 184 -3.14 -4.42 16.23
C VAL A 184 -3.53 -4.85 17.64
N THR A 185 -2.91 -4.21 18.62
CA THR A 185 -3.16 -4.38 20.05
C THR A 185 -3.33 -3.02 20.70
N LEU A 186 -3.80 -2.99 21.94
CA LEU A 186 -3.94 -1.73 22.69
C LEU A 186 -2.60 -0.98 22.82
N GLU A 187 -1.49 -1.71 22.88
CA GLU A 187 -0.14 -1.16 23.04
C GLU A 187 0.33 -0.40 21.78
N ASN A 188 -0.02 -0.89 20.59
CA ASN A 188 0.44 -0.31 19.33
C ASN A 188 -0.66 0.46 18.55
N ALA A 189 -1.85 0.63 19.13
CA ALA A 189 -2.99 1.28 18.49
C ALA A 189 -2.70 2.72 18.02
N ASN A 190 -1.98 3.51 18.82
CA ASN A 190 -1.63 4.88 18.43
C ASN A 190 -0.67 4.91 17.23
N THR A 191 0.35 4.05 17.24
CA THR A 191 1.27 3.90 16.10
C THR A 191 0.54 3.43 14.84
N PHE A 192 -0.43 2.53 14.98
CA PHE A 192 -1.30 2.11 13.88
C PHE A 192 -2.13 3.28 13.32
N ILE A 193 -2.71 4.11 14.18
CA ILE A 193 -3.48 5.31 13.76
C ILE A 193 -2.58 6.30 13.03
N GLU A 194 -1.41 6.62 13.59
CA GLU A 194 -0.43 7.51 12.97
C GLU A 194 -0.02 7.00 11.59
N ARG A 195 0.20 5.70 11.44
CA ARG A 195 0.50 5.08 10.14
C ARG A 195 -0.66 5.24 9.16
N GLY A 196 -1.89 5.01 9.62
CA GLY A 196 -3.09 5.22 8.82
C GLY A 196 -3.23 6.65 8.32
N LEU A 197 -2.98 7.65 9.20
CA LEU A 197 -3.00 9.06 8.83
C LEU A 197 -1.92 9.39 7.79
N GLN A 198 -0.69 8.93 8.01
CA GLN A 198 0.42 9.17 7.07
C GLN A 198 0.15 8.58 5.68
N LEU A 199 -0.40 7.36 5.61
CA LEU A 199 -0.71 6.70 4.34
C LEU A 199 -1.81 7.39 3.54
N ASN A 200 -2.64 8.21 4.19
CA ASN A 200 -3.69 9.00 3.55
C ASN A 200 -3.37 10.50 3.53
N GLU A 201 -2.10 10.86 3.78
CA GLU A 201 -1.61 12.24 3.82
C GLU A 201 -2.40 13.18 4.75
N LEU A 202 -2.94 12.64 5.83
CA LEU A 202 -3.71 13.39 6.83
C LEU A 202 -2.78 13.92 7.92
N SER A 203 -2.89 15.21 8.23
CA SER A 203 -2.15 15.82 9.34
C SER A 203 -2.76 15.40 10.68
N ALA A 204 -1.94 14.77 11.54
CA ALA A 204 -2.33 14.40 12.90
C ALA A 204 -2.72 15.61 13.76
N GLU A 205 -2.25 16.82 13.43
CA GLU A 205 -2.58 18.05 14.17
C GLU A 205 -4.05 18.44 14.06
N ASN A 206 -4.76 17.95 13.03
CA ASN A 206 -6.19 18.22 12.84
C ASN A 206 -7.07 17.35 13.75
N TYR A 207 -6.50 16.35 14.41
CA TYR A 207 -7.22 15.35 15.19
C TYR A 207 -6.73 15.33 16.63
N THR A 208 -7.66 15.29 17.58
CA THR A 208 -7.37 14.93 18.96
C THR A 208 -7.92 13.55 19.25
N PHE A 209 -7.05 12.58 19.49
CA PHE A 209 -7.42 11.21 19.84
C PHE A 209 -7.50 11.01 21.35
N GLU A 210 -8.56 10.36 21.80
CA GLU A 210 -8.67 9.89 23.18
C GLU A 210 -7.85 8.62 23.40
N THR A 211 -7.77 8.18 24.65
CA THR A 211 -7.06 6.93 24.98
C THR A 211 -7.77 5.74 24.35
N PRO A 212 -7.06 4.87 23.59
CA PRO A 212 -7.64 3.66 23.05
C PRO A 212 -8.23 2.75 24.13
N THR A 213 -9.31 2.04 23.80
CA THR A 213 -9.96 1.06 24.70
C THR A 213 -10.33 -0.20 23.92
N THR A 214 -10.38 -1.36 24.60
CA THR A 214 -10.80 -2.62 23.97
C THR A 214 -12.30 -2.82 24.14
N THR A 215 -12.97 -3.22 23.06
CA THR A 215 -14.39 -3.61 23.05
C THR A 215 -14.57 -5.07 23.43
N ASP A 216 -15.80 -5.47 23.76
CA ASP A 216 -16.12 -6.87 24.14
C ASP A 216 -15.86 -7.88 23.01
N ASP A 217 -15.94 -7.45 21.75
CA ASP A 217 -15.62 -8.26 20.57
C ASP A 217 -14.14 -8.21 20.18
N GLY A 218 -13.28 -7.64 21.03
CA GLY A 218 -11.82 -7.65 20.88
C GLY A 218 -11.26 -6.62 19.90
N LYS A 219 -12.08 -5.66 19.45
CA LYS A 219 -11.63 -4.51 18.65
C LYS A 219 -11.10 -3.41 19.55
N ILE A 220 -10.43 -2.44 18.95
CA ILE A 220 -9.96 -1.23 19.65
C ILE A 220 -10.83 -0.06 19.24
N ARG A 221 -11.43 0.62 20.20
CA ARG A 221 -12.18 1.86 20.00
C ARG A 221 -11.35 3.05 20.42
N VAL A 222 -11.26 4.06 19.55
CA VAL A 222 -10.57 5.31 19.82
C VAL A 222 -11.48 6.46 19.43
N ALA A 223 -11.97 7.22 20.40
CA ALA A 223 -12.70 8.45 20.11
C ALA A 223 -11.74 9.51 19.56
N PHE A 224 -12.22 10.34 18.64
CA PHE A 224 -11.44 11.44 18.11
C PHE A 224 -12.31 12.69 17.92
N HIS A 225 -11.65 13.85 17.87
CA HIS A 225 -12.25 15.12 17.50
C HIS A 225 -11.49 15.71 16.32
N GLU A 226 -12.21 16.03 15.24
CA GLU A 226 -11.73 16.88 14.15
C GLU A 226 -12.30 18.29 14.35
N GLY A 227 -11.56 19.16 15.04
CA GLY A 227 -12.11 20.42 15.55
C GLY A 227 -13.28 20.19 16.52
N GLU A 228 -14.48 20.62 16.15
CA GLU A 228 -15.71 20.42 16.95
C GLU A 228 -16.53 19.19 16.52
N GLN A 229 -16.05 18.39 15.56
CA GLN A 229 -16.78 17.21 15.06
C GLN A 229 -16.27 15.93 15.76
N PRO A 230 -17.06 15.35 16.69
CA PRO A 230 -16.69 14.09 17.33
C PRO A 230 -16.95 12.89 16.42
N GLY A 231 -16.09 11.89 16.55
CA GLY A 231 -16.21 10.60 15.89
C GLY A 231 -15.46 9.52 16.67
N TYR A 232 -15.45 8.30 16.14
CA TYR A 232 -14.58 7.26 16.67
C TYR A 232 -14.07 6.33 15.59
N LEU A 233 -12.90 5.77 15.87
CA LEU A 233 -12.27 4.70 15.12
C LEU A 233 -12.63 3.37 15.79
N LEU A 234 -12.92 2.37 14.98
CA LEU A 234 -13.03 0.98 15.41
C LEU A 234 -12.01 0.14 14.63
N ILE A 235 -11.01 -0.38 15.34
CA ILE A 235 -9.86 -1.04 14.75
C ILE A 235 -9.95 -2.54 15.04
N ALA A 236 -10.13 -3.34 14.00
CA ALA A 236 -10.08 -4.78 14.12
C ALA A 236 -8.63 -5.27 14.31
N PRO A 237 -8.42 -6.41 14.97
CA PRO A 237 -7.06 -6.92 15.22
C PRO A 237 -6.22 -7.14 13.95
N ASN A 238 -6.87 -7.36 12.81
CA ASN A 238 -6.21 -7.53 11.51
C ASN A 238 -5.86 -6.23 10.77
N GLY A 239 -6.10 -5.07 11.39
CA GLY A 239 -5.78 -3.77 10.81
C GLY A 239 -6.84 -3.23 9.85
N VAL A 240 -8.07 -3.75 9.89
CA VAL A 240 -9.23 -3.06 9.32
C VAL A 240 -9.62 -1.92 10.26
N LEU A 241 -9.70 -0.72 9.72
CA LEU A 241 -10.05 0.52 10.40
C LEU A 241 -11.40 1.01 9.88
N ASP A 242 -12.42 0.99 10.73
CA ASP A 242 -13.71 1.61 10.45
C ASP A 242 -13.79 2.98 11.11
N ILE A 243 -14.27 3.98 10.38
CA ILE A 243 -14.41 5.37 10.83
C ILE A 243 -15.89 5.67 10.97
N TYR A 244 -16.30 6.12 12.15
CA TYR A 244 -17.68 6.44 12.49
C TYR A 244 -17.84 7.89 12.94
N THR A 245 -18.99 8.45 12.65
CA THR A 245 -19.52 9.63 13.35
C THR A 245 -19.92 9.26 14.79
N GLU A 246 -20.15 10.26 15.64
CA GLU A 246 -20.67 10.06 17.01
C GLU A 246 -22.03 9.33 17.04
N ASP A 247 -22.85 9.45 16.00
CA ASP A 247 -24.17 8.80 15.90
C ASP A 247 -24.14 7.37 15.30
N ASP A 248 -22.97 6.72 15.31
CA ASP A 248 -22.73 5.36 14.81
C ASP A 248 -22.96 5.18 13.30
N SER A 249 -22.91 6.26 12.52
CA SER A 249 -22.92 6.18 11.06
C SER A 249 -21.52 5.86 10.53
N LEU A 250 -21.39 4.77 9.77
CA LEU A 250 -20.13 4.41 9.10
C LEU A 250 -19.82 5.43 8.01
N ILE A 251 -18.65 6.06 8.11
CA ILE A 251 -18.11 7.00 7.12
C ILE A 251 -17.31 6.22 6.07
N SER A 252 -16.37 5.39 6.53
CA SER A 252 -15.45 4.66 5.65
C SER A 252 -14.84 3.45 6.35
N THR A 253 -14.42 2.48 5.56
CA THR A 253 -13.62 1.33 5.99
C THR A 253 -12.30 1.37 5.22
N VAL A 254 -11.20 1.40 5.96
CA VAL A 254 -9.84 1.48 5.43
C VAL A 254 -9.06 0.24 5.86
N ASN A 255 -8.31 -0.36 4.95
CA ASN A 255 -7.33 -1.37 5.32
C ASN A 255 -5.98 -0.70 5.50
N VAL A 256 -5.37 -0.81 6.68
CA VAL A 256 -4.07 -0.20 6.96
C VAL A 256 -3.02 -1.30 7.01
N PRO A 257 -2.10 -1.36 6.03
CA PRO A 257 -0.93 -2.21 6.10
C PRO A 257 -0.08 -1.83 7.32
N PHE A 258 0.22 -2.81 8.15
CA PHE A 258 0.88 -2.62 9.42
C PHE A 258 1.78 -3.81 9.74
N TYR A 259 2.93 -3.51 10.33
CA TYR A 259 3.80 -4.47 10.99
C TYR A 259 3.80 -4.15 12.48
N GLY A 260 3.40 -5.12 13.29
CA GLY A 260 3.42 -4.99 14.75
C GLY A 260 4.85 -4.85 15.23
N ASN A 261 5.22 -3.63 15.61
CA ASN A 261 6.29 -3.39 16.57
C ASN A 261 5.71 -3.44 17.98
#